data_AF-A0A3R7C8W7-F1
#
_entry.id   AF-A0A3R7C8W7-F1
#
_cell.length_a   1.000
_cell.length_b   1.000
_cell.length_c   1.000
_cell.angle_alpha   90.00
_cell.angle_beta   90.00
_cell.angle_gamma   90.00
#
_symmetry.space_group_name_H-M   'P 1'
#
loop_
_entity.id
_entity.type
_entity.pdbx_description
1 polymer ?
#
loop_
_entity_poly.entity_id
_entity_poly.type
_entity_poly.pdbx_seq_one_letter_code
_entity_poly.pdbx_strand_id
1 'polypeptide(L)'
;MTWSLRRRGRIIKREEENRTIMERRLLVKQYELLLDRDICIGCGICADNCPKEAIIYSPAEFRGIRAVTRPSIDFDPERCVLCGECVSLCPMHALQMRIEREERVPVIEMNVFPLATRKRW
;
A
#
# COMPACT_ATOMS: atom_id res chain seq x y z
N MET A 1 -9.18 -39.93 -8.52
CA MET A 1 -8.27 -38.75 -8.62
C MET A 1 -8.46 -37.90 -7.38
N THR A 2 -7.65 -38.19 -6.37
CA THR A 2 -7.75 -37.69 -5.00
C THR A 2 -7.34 -36.22 -4.95
N TRP A 3 -8.32 -35.36 -4.72
CA TRP A 3 -8.18 -33.94 -4.47
C TRP A 3 -7.46 -33.72 -3.13
N SER A 4 -6.13 -33.84 -3.15
CA SER A 4 -5.30 -33.71 -1.97
C SER A 4 -5.33 -32.27 -1.45
N LEU A 5 -6.07 -32.08 -0.36
CA LEU A 5 -5.72 -31.23 0.77
C LEU A 5 -5.62 -29.72 0.47
N ARG A 6 -6.78 -29.05 0.55
CA ARG A 6 -6.87 -27.60 0.83
C ARG A 6 -6.16 -27.27 2.16
N ARG A 7 -4.88 -26.88 2.11
CA ARG A 7 -4.03 -26.47 3.27
C ARG A 7 -4.33 -25.05 3.78
N ARG A 8 -5.60 -24.64 3.90
CA ARG A 8 -5.96 -23.26 4.27
C ARG A 8 -5.98 -23.08 5.79
N GLY A 9 -5.16 -22.18 6.34
CA GLY A 9 -5.28 -21.69 7.73
C GLY A 9 -4.99 -22.69 8.86
N ARG A 10 -4.41 -23.85 8.55
CA ARG A 10 -4.11 -24.92 9.52
C ARG A 10 -2.81 -24.61 10.28
N ILE A 11 -2.82 -24.84 11.59
CA ILE A 11 -1.62 -24.74 12.43
C ILE A 11 -0.68 -25.89 12.05
N ILE A 12 0.52 -25.55 11.60
CA ILE A 12 1.60 -26.48 11.30
C ILE A 12 2.46 -26.57 12.56
N LYS A 13 2.59 -27.79 13.07
CA LYS A 13 3.52 -28.10 14.16
C LYS A 13 4.81 -28.64 13.56
N ARG A 14 5.95 -28.03 13.89
CA ARG A 14 7.30 -28.54 13.62
C ARG A 14 7.98 -28.86 14.94
N GLU A 15 8.69 -29.98 14.98
CA GLU A 15 9.51 -30.38 16.12
C GLU A 15 10.97 -30.24 15.68
N GLU A 16 11.75 -29.46 16.42
CA GLU A 16 13.21 -29.43 16.36
C GLU A 16 13.76 -30.11 17.62
N GLU A 17 15.05 -30.45 17.62
CA GLU A 17 15.74 -31.29 18.62
C GLU A 17 15.53 -30.83 20.08
N ASN A 18 15.08 -29.59 20.31
CA ASN A 18 14.67 -29.09 21.63
C ASN A 18 13.54 -28.03 21.60
N ARG A 19 12.72 -27.95 20.54
CA ARG A 19 11.70 -26.88 20.38
C ARG A 19 10.47 -27.37 19.60
N THR A 20 9.29 -27.05 20.09
CA THR A 20 8.05 -27.19 19.32
C THR A 20 7.65 -25.82 18.73
N ILE A 21 7.52 -25.74 17.41
CA ILE A 21 7.10 -24.53 16.69
C ILE A 21 5.66 -24.73 16.19
N MET A 22 4.74 -23.84 16.56
CA MET A 22 3.37 -23.79 16.07
C MET A 22 3.18 -22.58 15.16
N GLU A 23 3.09 -22.78 13.85
CA GLU A 23 2.94 -21.72 12.86
C GLU A 23 1.55 -21.78 12.21
N ARG A 24 0.85 -20.66 12.12
CA ARG A 24 -0.41 -20.55 11.39
C ARG A 24 -0.27 -19.51 10.28
N ARG A 25 -0.35 -19.96 9.03
CA ARG A 25 -0.38 -19.05 7.87
C ARG A 25 -1.80 -18.55 7.66
N LEU A 26 -2.01 -17.25 7.84
CA LEU A 26 -3.29 -16.61 7.53
C LEU A 26 -3.51 -16.61 6.00
N LEU A 27 -4.78 -16.69 5.57
CA LEU A 27 -5.13 -16.60 4.15
C LEU A 27 -4.95 -15.18 3.60
N VAL A 28 -5.11 -14.19 4.47
CA VAL A 28 -4.94 -12.77 4.19
C VAL A 28 -3.79 -12.27 5.05
N LYS A 29 -2.76 -11.71 4.42
CA LYS A 29 -1.75 -10.96 5.17
C LYS A 29 -2.39 -9.68 5.70
N GLN A 30 -1.96 -9.21 6.86
CA GLN A 30 -2.36 -7.90 7.35
C GLN A 30 -1.52 -6.85 6.64
N TYR A 31 -2.17 -5.97 5.89
CA TYR A 31 -1.55 -4.83 5.20
C TYR A 31 -1.91 -3.55 5.96
N GLU A 32 -0.93 -2.68 6.15
CA GLU A 32 -1.09 -1.38 6.77
C GLU A 32 -0.46 -0.33 5.85
N LEU A 33 -1.24 0.67 5.45
CA LEU A 33 -0.75 1.85 4.73
C LEU A 33 -0.88 3.06 5.64
N LEU A 34 0.24 3.73 5.88
CA LEU A 34 0.31 4.91 6.75
C LEU A 34 0.67 6.13 5.92
N LEU A 35 -0.06 7.23 6.15
CA LEU A 35 0.24 8.56 5.64
C LEU A 35 0.61 9.46 6.81
N ASP A 36 1.84 9.95 6.82
CA ASP A 36 2.28 11.03 7.68
C ASP A 36 1.83 12.38 7.06
N ARG A 37 0.84 13.02 7.68
CA ARG A 37 0.26 14.27 7.17
C ARG A 37 1.16 15.49 7.44
N ASP A 38 2.11 15.40 8.36
CA ASP A 38 3.05 16.48 8.66
C ASP A 38 4.17 16.52 7.62
N ILE A 39 4.63 15.36 7.16
CA ILE A 39 5.62 15.24 6.07
C ILE A 39 4.98 15.44 4.69
N CYS A 40 3.73 15.02 4.51
CA CYS A 40 3.05 15.12 3.23
C CYS A 40 2.82 16.57 2.79
N ILE A 41 3.36 16.94 1.63
CA ILE A 41 3.21 18.27 1.04
C ILE A 41 2.03 18.39 0.07
N GLY A 42 1.27 17.32 -0.16
CA GLY A 42 0.13 17.32 -1.08
C GLY A 42 0.52 17.57 -2.55
N CYS A 43 1.60 16.97 -3.04
CA CYS A 43 2.06 17.19 -4.42
C CYS A 43 1.22 16.46 -5.49
N GLY A 44 0.35 15.53 -5.12
CA GLY A 44 -0.56 14.83 -6.05
C GLY A 44 0.06 13.68 -6.85
N ILE A 45 1.39 13.51 -6.88
CA ILE A 45 2.08 12.46 -7.68
C ILE A 45 1.51 11.06 -7.45
N CYS A 46 1.24 10.70 -6.19
CA CYS A 46 0.66 9.40 -5.86
C CYS A 46 -0.76 9.22 -6.42
N ALA A 47 -1.56 10.28 -6.47
CA ALA A 47 -2.90 10.24 -7.03
C ALA A 47 -2.88 10.04 -8.54
N ASP A 48 -2.02 10.77 -9.25
CA ASP A 48 -1.87 10.67 -10.71
C ASP A 48 -1.44 9.28 -11.16
N ASN A 49 -0.70 8.55 -10.32
CA ASN A 49 -0.14 7.24 -10.64
C ASN A 49 -0.87 6.09 -9.94
N CYS A 50 -1.98 6.34 -9.23
CA CYS A 50 -2.72 5.25 -8.60
C CYS A 50 -3.47 4.43 -9.68
N PRO A 51 -3.14 3.14 -9.91
CA PRO A 51 -3.73 2.36 -11.00
C PRO A 51 -5.22 2.04 -10.78
N LYS A 52 -5.68 2.18 -9.53
CA LYS A 52 -7.10 2.02 -9.14
C LYS A 52 -7.79 3.36 -8.92
N GLU A 53 -7.08 4.47 -9.11
CA GLU A 53 -7.51 5.85 -8.83
C GLU A 53 -8.16 5.96 -7.44
N ALA A 54 -7.53 5.30 -6.46
CA ALA A 54 -8.01 5.19 -5.08
C ALA A 54 -7.53 6.33 -4.19
N ILE A 55 -6.77 7.29 -4.72
CA ILE A 55 -6.24 8.42 -3.96
C ILE A 55 -6.98 9.66 -4.41
N ILE A 56 -7.61 10.33 -3.46
CA ILE A 56 -8.34 11.57 -3.66
C ILE A 56 -7.35 12.71 -3.46
N TYR A 57 -7.13 13.51 -4.50
CA TYR A 57 -6.26 14.68 -4.42
C TYR A 57 -7.09 15.95 -4.27
N SER A 58 -6.83 16.70 -3.19
CA SER A 58 -7.43 18.00 -2.92
C SER A 58 -6.38 19.08 -3.16
N PRO A 59 -6.40 19.77 -4.31
CA PRO A 59 -5.42 20.82 -4.61
C PRO A 59 -5.60 22.04 -3.69
N ALA A 60 -4.58 22.89 -3.63
CA ALA A 60 -4.64 24.13 -2.87
C ALA A 60 -5.63 25.10 -3.53
N GLU A 61 -6.48 25.72 -2.74
CA GLU A 61 -7.32 26.83 -3.18
C GLU A 61 -6.56 28.14 -3.04
N PHE A 62 -6.69 29.02 -4.03
CA PHE A 62 -5.98 30.29 -4.06
C PHE A 62 -6.97 31.47 -4.03
N ARG A 63 -6.66 32.50 -3.25
CA ARG A 63 -7.27 33.83 -3.33
C ARG A 63 -6.23 34.81 -3.83
N GLY A 64 -6.27 35.09 -5.13
CA GLY A 64 -5.19 35.80 -5.82
C GLY A 64 -3.91 34.96 -5.81
N ILE A 65 -2.79 35.52 -5.34
CA ILE A 65 -1.49 34.82 -5.27
C ILE A 65 -1.30 34.00 -3.98
N ARG A 66 -2.23 34.06 -3.02
CA ARG A 66 -2.10 33.39 -1.72
C ARG A 66 -2.90 32.10 -1.70
N ALA A 67 -2.25 31.02 -1.28
CA ALA A 67 -2.93 29.78 -0.93
C ALA A 67 -3.75 29.98 0.36
N VAL A 68 -4.99 29.51 0.33
CA VAL A 68 -5.96 29.58 1.43
C VAL A 68 -6.10 28.23 2.12
N THR A 69 -5.94 27.15 1.35
CA THR A 69 -5.94 25.78 1.86
C THR A 69 -4.61 25.10 1.54
N ARG A 70 -4.21 24.16 2.39
CA ARG A 70 -3.06 23.30 2.11
C ARG A 70 -3.51 22.17 1.18
N PRO A 71 -2.78 21.89 0.10
CA PRO A 71 -3.09 20.74 -0.73
C PRO A 71 -2.91 19.46 0.10
N SER A 72 -3.76 18.47 -0.15
CA SER A 72 -3.77 17.24 0.64
C SER A 72 -4.21 16.05 -0.20
N ILE A 73 -3.94 14.85 0.32
CA ILE A 73 -4.43 13.60 -0.25
C ILE A 73 -5.23 12.83 0.79
N ASP A 74 -6.15 12.00 0.30
CA ASP A 74 -6.86 11.00 1.10
C ASP A 74 -7.05 9.71 0.30
N PHE A 75 -7.57 8.66 0.92
CA PHE A 75 -7.70 7.34 0.31
C PHE A 75 -9.14 6.84 0.31
N ASP A 76 -9.57 6.28 -0.83
CA ASP A 76 -10.79 5.49 -0.96
C ASP A 76 -10.48 4.02 -0.59
N PRO A 77 -10.99 3.51 0.55
CA PRO A 77 -10.70 2.15 1.01
C PRO A 77 -11.32 1.07 0.13
N GLU A 78 -12.38 1.37 -0.62
CA GLU A 78 -13.07 0.39 -1.48
C GLU A 78 -12.32 0.17 -2.80
N ARG A 79 -11.56 1.19 -3.25
CA ARG A 79 -10.74 1.12 -4.47
C ARG A 79 -9.30 0.71 -4.21
N CYS A 80 -8.78 0.99 -3.02
CA CYS A 80 -7.39 0.73 -2.67
C CYS A 80 -7.11 -0.78 -2.57
N VAL A 81 -6.15 -1.26 -3.36
CA VAL A 81 -5.72 -2.68 -3.34
C VAL A 81 -4.40 -2.90 -2.60
N LEU A 82 -3.91 -1.86 -1.90
CA LEU A 82 -2.68 -1.90 -1.11
C LEU A 82 -1.47 -2.40 -1.91
N CYS A 83 -1.32 -1.95 -3.16
CA CYS A 83 -0.18 -2.33 -4.01
C CYS A 83 1.14 -1.67 -3.58
N GLY A 84 1.09 -0.50 -2.96
CA GLY A 84 2.27 0.22 -2.46
C GLY A 84 2.96 1.11 -3.50
N GLU A 85 2.36 1.34 -4.66
CA GLU A 85 2.93 2.25 -5.68
C GLU A 85 3.04 3.69 -5.20
N CYS A 86 2.05 4.17 -4.44
CA CYS A 86 2.09 5.48 -3.81
C CYS A 86 3.26 5.63 -2.83
N VAL A 87 3.68 4.55 -2.15
CA VAL A 87 4.85 4.51 -1.26
C VAL A 87 6.12 4.65 -2.09
N SER A 88 6.25 3.85 -3.15
CA SER A 88 7.43 3.87 -4.02
C SER A 88 7.63 5.21 -4.74
N LEU A 89 6.54 5.94 -5.04
CA LEU A 89 6.60 7.19 -5.80
C LEU A 89 6.68 8.44 -4.92
N CYS A 90 6.46 8.34 -3.61
CA CYS A 90 6.43 9.51 -2.74
C CYS A 90 7.84 10.10 -2.56
N PRO A 91 8.15 11.29 -3.12
CA PRO A 91 9.50 11.85 -3.01
C PRO A 91 9.81 12.35 -1.59
N MET A 92 8.77 12.59 -0.78
CA MET A 92 8.91 13.03 0.61
C MET A 92 8.96 11.87 1.60
N HIS A 93 8.79 10.62 1.14
CA HIS A 93 8.67 9.44 2.01
C HIS A 93 7.59 9.57 3.09
N ALA A 94 6.52 10.33 2.81
CA ALA A 94 5.39 10.54 3.72
C ALA A 94 4.45 9.32 3.82
N LEU A 95 4.64 8.32 2.95
CA LEU A 95 3.82 7.11 2.89
C LEU A 95 4.67 5.90 3.26
N GLN A 96 4.11 5.00 4.07
CA GLN A 96 4.75 3.75 4.47
C GLN A 96 3.78 2.57 4.33
N MET A 97 4.28 1.42 3.88
CA MET A 97 3.51 0.19 3.84
C MET A 97 4.16 -0.89 4.70
N ARG A 98 3.33 -1.56 5.50
CA ARG A 98 3.74 -2.70 6.31
C ARG A 98 2.87 -3.91 5.99
N ILE A 99 3.50 -5.06 5.92
CA ILE A 99 2.83 -6.34 5.75
C ILE A 99 3.30 -7.23 6.90
N GLU A 100 2.36 -7.70 7.71
CA GLU A 100 2.69 -8.46 8.94
C GLU A 100 3.63 -7.67 9.87
N ARG A 101 3.44 -6.34 9.94
CA ARG A 101 4.23 -5.35 10.71
C ARG A 101 5.68 -5.14 10.25
N GLU A 102 6.08 -5.74 9.13
CA GLU A 102 7.37 -5.52 8.51
C GLU A 102 7.23 -4.55 7.33
N GLU A 103 8.21 -3.67 7.14
CA GLU A 103 8.20 -2.71 6.02
C GLU A 103 8.41 -3.44 4.69
N ARG A 104 7.36 -3.45 3.87
CA ARG A 104 7.26 -4.28 2.67
C ARG A 104 6.38 -3.59 1.64
N VAL A 105 6.85 -3.50 0.40
CA VAL A 105 6.13 -2.82 -0.69
C VAL A 105 5.87 -3.82 -1.83
N PRO A 106 4.62 -4.28 -2.04
CA PRO A 106 4.30 -5.34 -3.00
C PRO A 106 4.78 -5.08 -4.43
N VAL A 107 4.57 -3.87 -4.96
CA VAL A 107 5.02 -3.54 -6.32
C VAL A 107 6.52 -3.63 -6.51
N ILE A 108 7.31 -3.32 -5.46
CA ILE A 108 8.77 -3.45 -5.48
C ILE A 108 9.17 -4.92 -5.37
N GLU A 109 8.62 -5.66 -4.40
CA GLU A 109 8.95 -7.07 -4.18
C GLU A 109 8.63 -7.95 -5.39
N MET A 110 7.52 -7.66 -6.08
CA MET A 110 7.07 -8.43 -7.22
C MET A 110 7.63 -7.88 -8.55
N ASN A 111 8.36 -6.77 -8.52
CA ASN A 111 8.81 -6.02 -9.70
C ASN A 111 7.66 -5.75 -10.70
N VAL A 112 6.49 -5.39 -10.16
CA VAL A 112 5.28 -5.10 -10.93
C VAL A 112 4.97 -3.62 -10.80
N PHE A 113 5.78 -2.80 -11.45
CA PHE A 113 5.43 -1.40 -11.66
C PHE A 113 4.43 -1.35 -12.82
N PRO A 114 3.25 -0.75 -12.64
CA PRO A 114 2.40 -0.43 -13.78
C PRO A 114 3.20 0.34 -14.81
N LEU A 115 3.02 -0.02 -16.08
CA LEU A 115 3.49 0.84 -17.15
C LEU A 115 2.81 2.19 -16.91
N ALA A 116 3.60 3.24 -16.71
CA ALA A 116 3.14 4.61 -16.66
C ALA A 116 2.62 5.00 -18.06
N THR A 117 1.55 4.36 -18.50
CA THR A 117 0.77 4.77 -19.64
C THR A 117 0.06 6.03 -19.18
N ARG A 118 0.76 7.17 -19.32
CA ARG A 118 0.19 8.51 -19.23
C ARG A 118 -1.15 8.43 -19.95
N LYS A 119 -2.26 8.46 -19.20
CA LYS A 119 -3.58 8.72 -19.78
C LYS A 119 -3.46 10.13 -20.34
N ARG A 120 -3.07 10.18 -21.61
CA ARG A 120 -3.10 11.37 -22.43
C ARG A 120 -4.59 11.67 -22.61
N TRP A 121 -4.93 12.96 -22.54
CA TRP A 121 -6.23 13.58 -22.82
C TRP A 121 -7.17 13.69 -21.61
#